data_AF-A0A356S959-F1
#
_entry.id   AF-A0A356S959-F1
#
_cell.length_a   1.000
_cell.length_b   1.000
_cell.length_c   1.000
_cell.angle_alpha   90.00
_cell.angle_beta   90.00
_cell.angle_gamma   90.00
#
_symmetry.space_group_name_H-M   'P 1'
#
loop_
_entity.id
_entity.type
_entity.pdbx_description
1 polymer ?
#
loop_
_entity_poly.entity_id
_entity_poly.type
_entity_poly.pdbx_seq_one_letter_code
_entity_poly.pdbx_strand_id
1 'polypeptide(L)'
;FSDMGEYAGASDFFFQVVFVATAMSIVSGAVAERMKLWAFLAFAVVMTGVIYPIEGGWTWGGKSVFGMFELSYSDYAGSGIVHLAGAAAALAGVILLGPRKGKYSATGAAQAIPGAN
;
A
#
# COMPACT_ATOMS: atom_id res chain seq x y z
N PHE A 1 -21.30 7.38 -2.35
CA PHE A 1 -21.19 6.53 -3.56
C PHE A 1 -22.54 6.07 -4.12
N SER A 2 -23.68 6.57 -3.62
CA SER A 2 -25.02 6.17 -4.08
C SER A 2 -25.49 6.86 -5.38
N ASP A 3 -24.65 7.64 -6.05
CA ASP A 3 -25.08 8.52 -7.16
C ASP A 3 -24.13 8.49 -8.38
N MET A 4 -23.21 7.52 -8.44
CA MET A 4 -22.57 7.14 -9.71
C MET A 4 -23.33 5.93 -10.24
N GLY A 5 -23.88 6.04 -11.45
CA GLY A 5 -24.85 5.09 -12.02
C GLY A 5 -24.52 3.61 -11.81
N GLU A 6 -25.56 2.78 -11.68
CA GLU A 6 -25.46 1.35 -11.33
C GLU A 6 -24.43 0.59 -12.18
N TYR A 7 -23.19 0.53 -11.73
CA TYR A 7 -22.20 -0.42 -12.20
C TYR A 7 -22.49 -1.77 -11.56
N ALA A 8 -22.23 -2.86 -12.29
CA ALA A 8 -22.34 -4.19 -11.70
C ALA A 8 -21.40 -4.28 -10.48
N GLY A 9 -21.86 -4.85 -9.36
CA GLY A 9 -21.03 -5.00 -8.16
C GLY A 9 -19.72 -5.76 -8.41
N ALA A 10 -19.68 -6.64 -9.42
CA ALA A 10 -18.47 -7.31 -9.88
C ALA A 10 -17.44 -6.33 -10.49
N SER A 11 -17.89 -5.29 -11.19
CA SER A 11 -17.02 -4.25 -11.76
C SER A 11 -16.41 -3.39 -10.68
N ASP A 12 -17.20 -2.97 -9.68
CA ASP A 12 -16.69 -2.21 -8.54
C ASP A 12 -15.70 -3.04 -7.72
N PHE A 13 -16.03 -4.30 -7.43
CA PHE A 13 -15.11 -5.23 -6.78
C PHE A 13 -13.78 -5.37 -7.55
N PHE A 14 -13.83 -5.61 -8.86
CA PHE A 14 -12.63 -5.75 -9.67
C PHE A 14 -11.80 -4.46 -9.71
N PHE A 15 -12.46 -3.30 -9.76
CA PHE A 15 -11.82 -2.01 -9.65
C PHE A 15 -11.05 -1.90 -8.33
N GLN A 16 -11.67 -2.20 -7.19
CA GLN A 16 -10.98 -2.19 -5.90
C GLN A 16 -9.82 -3.20 -5.81
N VAL A 17 -9.95 -4.38 -6.43
CA VAL A 17 -8.87 -5.38 -6.50
C VAL A 17 -7.62 -4.83 -7.18
N VAL A 18 -7.76 -4.08 -8.28
CA VAL A 18 -6.59 -3.51 -8.97
C VAL A 18 -5.96 -2.36 -8.19
N PHE A 19 -6.74 -1.59 -7.40
CA PHE A 19 -6.20 -0.55 -6.53
C PHE A 19 -5.38 -1.13 -5.37
N VAL A 20 -5.90 -2.15 -4.67
CA VAL A 20 -5.13 -2.80 -3.60
C VAL A 20 -3.89 -3.52 -4.15
N ALA A 21 -3.97 -4.10 -5.35
CA ALA A 21 -2.82 -4.66 -6.04
C ALA A 21 -1.76 -3.58 -6.35
N THR A 22 -2.18 -2.37 -6.71
CA THR A 22 -1.30 -1.22 -6.92
C THR A 22 -0.59 -0.80 -5.63
N ALA A 23 -1.33 -0.70 -4.51
CA ALA A 23 -0.74 -0.41 -3.19
C ALA A 23 0.32 -1.46 -2.80
N MET A 24 0.03 -2.74 -3.04
CA MET A 24 0.99 -3.83 -2.78
C MET A 24 2.19 -3.84 -3.72
N SER A 25 2.01 -3.41 -4.97
CA SER A 25 3.10 -3.28 -5.93
C SER A 25 4.14 -2.27 -5.45
N ILE A 26 3.71 -1.14 -4.85
CA ILE A 26 4.61 -0.16 -4.21
C ILE A 26 5.48 -0.83 -3.15
N VAL A 27 4.87 -1.62 -2.25
CA VAL A 27 5.59 -2.35 -1.20
C VAL A 27 6.62 -3.30 -1.80
N SER A 28 6.23 -4.07 -2.84
CA SER A 28 7.11 -5.05 -3.49
C SER A 28 8.40 -4.43 -4.02
N GLY A 29 8.32 -3.25 -4.67
CA GLY A 29 9.48 -2.55 -5.20
C GLY A 29 10.41 -2.02 -4.10
N ALA A 30 9.84 -1.54 -2.99
CA ALA A 30 10.60 -1.02 -1.86
C ALA A 30 11.41 -2.12 -1.13
N VAL A 31 10.85 -3.32 -1.00
CA VAL A 31 11.43 -4.44 -0.25
C VAL A 31 12.21 -5.43 -1.11
N ALA A 32 12.21 -5.23 -2.43
CA ALA A 32 12.91 -6.07 -3.40
C ALA A 32 14.38 -6.36 -3.01
N GLU A 33 14.89 -7.50 -3.49
CA GLU A 33 16.26 -8.02 -3.32
C GLU A 33 16.62 -8.53 -1.91
N ARG A 34 15.87 -8.18 -0.85
CA ARG A 34 16.28 -8.47 0.54
C ARG A 34 15.17 -8.97 1.47
N MET A 35 13.92 -8.99 1.03
CA MET A 35 12.83 -9.62 1.77
C MET A 35 12.69 -11.09 1.37
N LYS A 36 12.44 -11.98 2.35
CA LYS A 36 12.09 -13.38 2.07
C LYS A 36 10.71 -13.45 1.43
N LEU A 37 10.55 -14.27 0.39
CA LEU A 37 9.27 -14.41 -0.34
C LEU A 37 8.10 -14.76 0.59
N TRP A 38 8.28 -15.70 1.53
CA TRP A 38 7.20 -16.09 2.45
C TRP A 38 6.78 -14.98 3.40
N ALA A 39 7.73 -14.15 3.84
CA ALA A 39 7.40 -12.96 4.63
C ALA A 39 6.61 -11.95 3.80
N PHE A 40 6.98 -11.78 2.52
CA PHE A 40 6.26 -10.89 1.59
C PHE A 40 4.83 -11.39 1.32
N LEU A 41 4.64 -12.69 1.10
CA LEU A 41 3.31 -13.25 0.87
C LEU A 41 2.41 -13.14 2.12
N ALA A 42 2.95 -13.39 3.31
CA ALA A 42 2.21 -13.18 4.55
C ALA A 42 1.83 -11.71 4.75
N PHE A 43 2.77 -10.80 4.48
CA PHE A 43 2.51 -9.36 4.51
C PHE A 43 1.43 -8.97 3.51
N ALA A 44 1.48 -9.50 2.28
CA ALA A 44 0.49 -9.23 1.25
C ALA A 44 -0.92 -9.63 1.69
N VAL A 45 -1.10 -10.82 2.24
CA VAL A 45 -2.41 -11.28 2.76
C VAL A 45 -2.95 -10.34 3.84
N VAL A 46 -2.10 -9.92 4.78
CA VAL A 46 -2.51 -9.00 5.86
C VAL A 46 -2.85 -7.61 5.31
N MET A 47 -2.01 -7.07 4.42
CA MET A 47 -2.22 -5.75 3.85
C MET A 47 -3.48 -5.72 2.99
N THR A 48 -3.67 -6.68 2.09
CA THR A 48 -4.80 -6.67 1.14
C THR A 48 -6.09 -7.19 1.74
N GLY A 49 -6.03 -8.11 2.71
CA GLY A 49 -7.20 -8.72 3.32
C GLY A 49 -7.72 -7.98 4.55
N VAL A 50 -6.89 -7.15 5.20
CA VAL A 50 -7.24 -6.50 6.47
C VAL A 50 -6.99 -5.00 6.44
N ILE A 51 -5.74 -4.55 6.26
CA ILE A 51 -5.39 -3.13 6.44
C ILE A 51 -6.07 -2.26 5.37
N TYR A 52 -5.89 -2.61 4.10
CA TYR A 52 -6.42 -1.84 2.98
C TYR A 52 -7.96 -1.82 2.94
N PRO A 53 -8.70 -2.94 3.14
CA PRO A 53 -10.16 -2.88 3.20
C PRO A 53 -10.71 -2.04 4.37
N ILE A 54 -9.99 -1.99 5.49
CA ILE A 54 -10.39 -1.20 6.66
C ILE A 54 -10.27 0.30 6.36
N GLU A 55 -9.12 0.77 5.87
CA GLU A 55 -8.97 2.18 5.48
C GLU A 55 -9.86 2.54 4.27
N GLY A 56 -10.07 1.58 3.37
CA GLY A 56 -11.08 1.56 2.32
C GLY A 56 -12.45 1.93 2.85
N GLY A 57 -12.87 1.23 3.90
CA GLY A 57 -14.10 1.51 4.61
C GLY A 57 -14.19 2.94 5.12
N TRP A 58 -13.13 3.47 5.73
CA TRP A 58 -13.13 4.80 6.35
C TRP A 58 -13.15 5.97 5.37
N THR A 59 -12.55 5.77 4.20
CA THR A 59 -12.35 6.83 3.21
C THR A 59 -13.43 6.74 2.12
N TRP A 60 -13.18 5.96 1.06
CA TRP A 60 -14.15 5.72 0.00
C TRP A 60 -15.37 4.92 0.45
N GLY A 61 -15.34 4.23 1.58
CA GLY A 61 -16.50 3.54 2.12
C GLY A 61 -17.42 4.45 2.95
N GLY A 62 -16.94 5.62 3.40
CA GLY A 62 -17.67 6.53 4.29
C GLY A 62 -18.04 5.93 5.65
N LYS A 63 -17.47 4.79 6.05
CA LYS A 63 -17.69 4.18 7.36
C LYS A 63 -17.02 5.03 8.43
N SER A 64 -17.58 5.01 9.63
CA SER A 64 -16.96 5.63 10.79
C SER A 64 -15.60 5.00 11.10
N VAL A 65 -14.62 5.85 11.35
CA VAL A 65 -13.28 5.45 11.77
C VAL A 65 -13.39 4.81 13.14
N PHE A 66 -13.14 3.51 13.20
CA PHE A 66 -13.31 2.67 14.39
C PHE A 66 -14.68 2.81 15.11
N GLY A 67 -15.75 3.24 14.42
CA GLY A 67 -17.03 3.49 15.07
C GLY A 67 -17.11 4.80 15.87
N MET A 68 -16.08 5.66 15.81
CA MET A 68 -15.93 6.81 16.69
C MET A 68 -16.27 8.14 16.04
N PHE A 69 -15.82 8.36 14.80
CA PHE A 69 -16.03 9.61 14.07
C PHE A 69 -16.05 9.37 12.57
N GLU A 70 -16.61 10.32 11.83
CA GLU A 70 -16.57 10.33 10.36
C GLU A 70 -15.39 11.15 9.85
N LEU A 71 -14.73 10.66 8.81
CA LEU A 71 -13.58 11.33 8.23
C LEU A 71 -14.05 12.33 7.16
N SER A 72 -13.81 13.63 7.36
CA SER A 72 -13.93 14.61 6.28
C SER A 72 -12.70 14.48 5.38
N TYR A 73 -12.82 13.61 4.38
CA TYR A 73 -11.70 13.19 3.55
C TYR A 73 -12.09 13.17 2.08
N SER A 74 -11.17 13.64 1.24
CA SER A 74 -11.32 13.64 -0.20
C SER A 74 -10.05 13.07 -0.82
N ASP A 75 -10.24 12.00 -1.58
CA ASP A 75 -9.21 11.41 -2.41
C ASP A 75 -9.89 10.91 -3.67
N TYR A 76 -9.57 11.49 -4.82
CA TYR A 76 -10.32 11.18 -6.04
C TYR A 76 -9.90 9.85 -6.67
N ALA A 77 -8.59 9.59 -6.68
CA ALA A 77 -8.00 8.48 -7.43
C ALA A 77 -6.94 7.67 -6.64
N GLY A 78 -6.84 7.89 -5.33
CA GLY A 78 -6.06 7.03 -4.45
C GLY A 78 -4.70 7.60 -4.05
N SER A 79 -4.51 8.92 -4.08
CA SER A 79 -3.29 9.56 -3.59
C SER A 79 -2.97 9.20 -2.14
N GLY A 80 -3.99 9.09 -1.29
CA GLY A 80 -3.87 8.63 0.09
C GLY A 80 -4.17 7.14 0.23
N ILE A 81 -5.39 6.71 -0.12
CA ILE A 81 -5.83 5.32 0.12
C ILE A 81 -4.99 4.27 -0.63
N VAL A 82 -4.31 4.63 -1.72
CA VAL A 82 -3.50 3.67 -2.50
C VAL A 82 -2.02 3.98 -2.37
N HIS A 83 -1.63 5.18 -2.79
CA HIS A 83 -0.21 5.55 -2.86
C HIS A 83 0.39 5.79 -1.47
N LEU A 84 -0.24 6.60 -0.63
CA LEU A 84 0.26 6.83 0.73
C LEU A 84 0.17 5.57 1.59
N ALA A 85 -0.93 4.82 1.51
CA ALA A 85 -1.08 3.55 2.21
C ALA A 85 0.02 2.55 1.85
N GLY A 86 0.24 2.32 0.55
CA GLY A 86 1.34 1.50 0.05
C GLY A 86 2.71 2.03 0.46
N ALA A 87 2.92 3.34 0.42
CA ALA A 87 4.18 3.98 0.83
C ALA A 87 4.44 3.86 2.34
N ALA A 88 3.42 4.00 3.19
CA ALA A 88 3.53 3.86 4.63
C ALA A 88 3.82 2.41 5.03
N ALA A 89 3.12 1.46 4.40
CA ALA A 89 3.39 0.02 4.51
C ALA A 89 4.83 -0.32 4.07
N ALA A 90 5.25 0.22 2.93
CA ALA A 90 6.62 0.07 2.42
C ALA A 90 7.65 0.65 3.40
N LEU A 91 7.41 1.86 3.93
CA LEU A 91 8.28 2.52 4.89
C LEU A 91 8.45 1.68 6.16
N ALA A 92 7.35 1.19 6.74
CA ALA A 92 7.38 0.29 7.89
C ALA A 92 8.20 -0.97 7.58
N GLY A 93 7.99 -1.58 6.41
CA GLY A 93 8.74 -2.74 5.96
C GLY A 93 10.24 -2.48 5.83
N VAL A 94 10.65 -1.37 5.20
CA VAL A 94 12.08 -1.07 4.98
C VAL A 94 12.80 -0.60 6.24
N ILE A 95 12.11 0.01 7.21
CA ILE A 95 12.67 0.33 8.53
C ILE A 95 13.08 -0.97 9.24
N LEU A 96 12.24 -2.01 9.18
CA LEU A 96 12.52 -3.30 9.80
C LEU A 96 13.55 -4.14 9.02
N LEU A 97 13.46 -4.15 7.68
CA LEU A 97 14.38 -4.90 6.82
C LEU A 97 15.78 -4.28 6.78
N GLY A 98 15.86 -2.97 6.95
CA GLY A 98 17.09 -2.20 6.78
C GLY A 98 17.47 -1.97 5.31
N PRO A 99 18.64 -1.34 5.10
CA PRO A 99 19.11 -0.98 3.77
C PRO A 99 19.59 -2.19 2.95
N ARG A 100 19.61 -2.02 1.64
CA ARG A 100 20.25 -2.99 0.73
C ARG A 100 21.75 -3.08 1.03
N LYS A 101 22.32 -4.26 0.84
CA LYS A 101 23.77 -4.46 0.96
C LYS A 101 24.50 -3.53 -0.03
N GLY A 102 25.56 -2.88 0.45
CA GLY A 102 26.32 -1.92 -0.36
C GLY A 102 25.65 -0.54 -0.54
N LYS A 103 24.45 -0.30 0.03
CA LYS A 103 23.77 1.01 -0.09
C LYS A 103 24.52 2.14 0.63
N TYR A 104 25.22 1.82 1.71
CA TYR A 104 26.00 2.79 2.49
C TYR A 104 27.45 2.30 2.63
N SER A 105 28.41 3.20 2.44
CA SER A 105 29.83 2.93 2.63
C SER A 105 30.18 2.79 4.12
N ALA A 106 31.43 2.42 4.43
CA ALA A 106 31.94 2.42 5.81
C ALA A 106 31.88 3.81 6.48
N THR A 107 31.85 4.90 5.71
CA THR A 107 31.68 6.26 6.21
C THR A 107 30.21 6.70 6.29
N GLY A 108 29.26 5.82 5.97
CA GLY A 108 27.83 6.11 5.92
C GLY A 108 27.36 6.83 4.65
N ALA A 109 28.27 7.11 3.70
CA ALA A 109 27.91 7.79 2.47
C ALA A 109 27.03 6.91 1.58
N ALA A 110 25.90 7.46 1.12
CA ALA A 110 24.98 6.77 0.23
C ALA A 110 25.67 6.45 -1.11
N GLN A 111 25.62 5.18 -1.48
CA GLN A 111 26.11 4.68 -2.77
C GLN A 111 24.93 4.52 -3.73
N ALA A 112 25.17 4.84 -5.00
CA ALA A 112 24.22 4.55 -6.06
C ALA A 112 24.17 3.03 -6.29
N ILE A 113 22.96 2.48 -6.35
CA ILE A 113 22.71 1.15 -6.87
C ILE A 113 22.05 1.42 -8.23
N PRO A 114 22.82 1.39 -9.35
CA PRO A 114 22.29 1.75 -10.65
C PRO A 114 21.20 0.77 -11.09
N GLY A 115 20.25 1.27 -11.87
CA GLY A 115 19.22 0.44 -12.51
C GLY A 115 19.87 -0.57 -13.46
N ALA A 116 19.30 -1.76 -13.53
CA ALA A 116 19.79 -2.82 -14.41
C ALA A 116 19.07 -2.86 -15.78
N ASN A 117 18.09 -1.97 -16.03
CA ASN A 117 17.35 -1.78 -17.28
C ASN A 117 16.82 -0.36 -17.39
#